data_AF-A0A8S9JTA4-F1
#
_entry.id   AF-A0A8S9JTA4-F1
#
_cell.length_a   1.000
_cell.length_b   1.000
_cell.length_c   1.000
_cell.angle_alpha   90.00
_cell.angle_beta   90.00
_cell.angle_gamma   90.00
#
_symmetry.space_group_name_H-M   'P 1'
#
loop_
_entity.id
_entity.type
_entity.pdbx_description
1 polymer ?
#
loop_
_entity_poly.entity_id
_entity_poly.type
_entity_poly.pdbx_seq_one_letter_code
_entity_poly.pdbx_strand_id
1 'polypeptide(L)'
;NTSPDFAVGEKWDDMKYGGDGKLEYDQEEHRSGLKHWIEEGGGGVLTAFDFTTKGILQSAVGGELWRLKDSQGKPPGLIGIMPGNAVTFVDNHDTIRPNSWAFPSDKVLLGYVYILTHPGTPCIFYSHYIEWGLKDSISKLVAIRNRNGIGSTSSVMIKAAEAELYLAMIDEKVIMKIGPKLDIGTLVPPNFVLAYSGLDFAVWEKK
;
A
#
# COMPACT_ATOMS: atom_id res chain seq x y z
N ASN A 1 17.67 -25.78 16.96
CA ASN A 1 16.62 -25.02 16.24
C ASN A 1 17.11 -23.60 16.04
N THR A 2 17.25 -23.16 14.78
CA THR A 2 17.47 -21.76 14.43
C THR A 2 16.12 -21.14 14.05
N SER A 3 15.80 -19.96 14.58
CA SER A 3 14.61 -19.19 14.22
C SER A 3 15.07 -17.85 13.67
N PRO A 4 14.65 -17.45 12.46
CA PRO A 4 15.02 -16.16 11.91
C PRO A 4 14.27 -15.03 12.61
N ASP A 5 14.88 -13.85 12.70
CA ASP A 5 14.20 -12.64 13.21
C ASP A 5 13.06 -12.19 12.30
N PHE A 6 13.17 -12.50 10.99
CA PHE A 6 12.21 -12.15 9.96
C PHE A 6 12.30 -13.14 8.80
N ALA A 7 11.15 -13.56 8.26
CA ALA A 7 11.07 -14.35 7.03
C ALA A 7 9.95 -13.79 6.14
N VAL A 8 10.20 -13.69 4.83
CA VAL A 8 9.20 -13.30 3.84
C VAL A 8 9.14 -14.34 2.73
N GLY A 9 7.93 -14.84 2.46
CA GLY A 9 7.64 -15.73 1.35
C GLY A 9 7.16 -14.98 0.12
N GLU A 10 7.65 -15.39 -1.04
CA GLU A 10 7.07 -15.03 -2.34
C GLU A 10 6.05 -16.09 -2.75
N LYS A 11 4.81 -15.92 -2.29
CA LYS A 11 3.66 -16.67 -2.79
C LYS A 11 2.91 -15.77 -3.77
N TRP A 12 3.06 -16.06 -5.06
CA TRP A 12 2.46 -15.28 -6.14
C TRP A 12 1.50 -16.17 -6.92
N ASP A 13 0.20 -16.04 -6.63
CA ASP A 13 -0.88 -16.70 -7.37
C ASP A 13 -1.51 -15.72 -8.37
N ASP A 14 -2.28 -16.25 -9.33
CA ASP A 14 -3.05 -15.42 -10.24
C ASP A 14 -4.16 -14.68 -9.51
N MET A 15 -4.30 -13.37 -9.79
CA MET A 15 -5.42 -12.58 -9.28
C MET A 15 -6.69 -12.85 -10.10
N LYS A 16 -7.84 -12.45 -9.54
CA LYS A 16 -9.12 -12.60 -10.22
C LYS A 16 -9.35 -11.47 -11.23
N TYR A 17 -9.57 -11.84 -12.49
CA TYR A 17 -9.90 -10.91 -13.57
C TYR A 17 -11.29 -11.19 -14.15
N GLY A 18 -11.98 -10.13 -14.55
CA GLY A 18 -13.28 -10.21 -15.21
C GLY A 18 -13.15 -10.56 -16.69
N GLY A 19 -14.28 -10.82 -17.33
CA GLY A 19 -14.33 -11.14 -18.77
C GLY A 19 -13.86 -9.99 -19.69
N ASP A 20 -13.78 -8.77 -19.16
CA ASP A 20 -13.23 -7.58 -19.83
C ASP A 20 -11.71 -7.42 -19.64
N GLY A 21 -11.06 -8.38 -18.97
CA GLY A 21 -9.63 -8.37 -18.67
C GLY A 21 -9.23 -7.40 -17.56
N LYS A 22 -10.18 -6.74 -16.89
CA LYS A 22 -9.88 -5.88 -15.75
C LYS A 22 -9.82 -6.69 -14.46
N LEU A 23 -9.04 -6.19 -13.51
CA LEU A 23 -8.99 -6.75 -12.17
C LEU A 23 -10.39 -6.66 -11.54
N GLU A 24 -10.91 -7.78 -11.04
CA GLU A 24 -12.15 -7.78 -10.27
C GLU A 24 -11.96 -6.95 -8.99
N TYR A 25 -13.04 -6.29 -8.55
CA TYR A 25 -13.00 -5.51 -7.31
C TYR A 25 -12.71 -6.39 -6.09
N ASP A 26 -13.36 -7.56 -6.03
CA ASP A 26 -13.21 -8.50 -4.92
C ASP A 26 -12.05 -9.48 -5.18
N GLN A 27 -11.01 -9.38 -4.34
CA GLN A 27 -9.82 -10.24 -4.32
C GLN A 27 -9.71 -11.01 -2.99
N GLU A 28 -10.84 -11.27 -2.32
CA GLU A 28 -10.88 -11.98 -1.03
C GLU A 28 -10.15 -13.32 -1.10
N GLU A 29 -10.42 -14.12 -2.14
CA GLU A 29 -9.79 -15.43 -2.33
C GLU A 29 -8.25 -15.31 -2.40
N HIS A 30 -7.73 -14.33 -3.13
CA HIS A 30 -6.29 -14.11 -3.27
C HIS A 30 -5.63 -13.72 -1.94
N ARG A 31 -6.19 -12.76 -1.18
CA ARG A 31 -5.63 -12.40 0.15
C ARG A 31 -5.81 -13.52 1.19
N SER A 32 -6.92 -14.26 1.14
CA SER A 32 -7.16 -15.39 2.03
C SER A 32 -6.18 -16.54 1.75
N GLY A 33 -5.81 -16.78 0.48
CA GLY A 33 -4.77 -17.74 0.10
C GLY A 33 -3.40 -17.39 0.68
N LEU A 34 -3.00 -16.11 0.66
CA LEU A 34 -1.78 -15.64 1.32
C LEU A 34 -1.82 -15.85 2.84
N LYS A 35 -2.92 -15.44 3.48
CA LYS A 35 -3.11 -15.64 4.93
C LYS A 35 -3.02 -17.11 5.30
N HIS A 36 -3.74 -17.98 4.59
CA HIS A 36 -3.76 -19.41 4.84
C HIS A 36 -2.35 -20.01 4.70
N TRP A 37 -1.61 -19.65 3.65
CA TRP A 37 -0.23 -20.09 3.46
C TRP A 37 0.70 -19.70 4.61
N ILE A 38 0.55 -18.48 5.15
CA ILE A 38 1.31 -18.04 6.34
C ILE A 38 0.95 -18.90 7.56
N GLU A 39 -0.34 -19.15 7.78
CA GLU A 39 -0.83 -19.94 8.91
C GLU A 39 -0.37 -21.40 8.83
N GLU A 40 -0.40 -22.01 7.63
CA GLU A 40 0.11 -23.36 7.38
C GLU A 40 1.64 -23.46 7.53
N GLY A 41 2.37 -22.40 7.17
CA GLY A 41 3.81 -22.28 7.37
C GLY A 41 4.25 -22.12 8.84
N GLY A 42 3.30 -22.16 9.78
CA GLY A 42 3.56 -22.05 11.22
C GLY A 42 3.40 -20.63 11.78
N GLY A 43 3.01 -19.65 10.95
CA GLY A 43 2.77 -18.27 11.36
C GLY A 43 3.99 -17.59 12.01
N GLY A 44 3.73 -16.76 13.03
CA GLY A 44 4.77 -16.07 13.78
C GLY A 44 5.55 -15.07 12.93
N VAL A 45 6.86 -15.28 12.79
CA VAL A 45 7.78 -14.41 12.04
C VAL A 45 7.65 -14.55 10.52
N LEU A 46 6.89 -15.56 10.04
CA LEU A 46 6.64 -15.75 8.62
C LEU A 46 5.69 -14.66 8.11
N THR A 47 6.14 -13.95 7.08
CA THR A 47 5.37 -12.95 6.35
C THR A 47 5.25 -13.35 4.89
N ALA A 48 4.36 -12.71 4.14
CA ALA A 48 4.27 -12.89 2.69
C ALA A 48 4.31 -11.53 2.00
N PHE A 49 4.86 -11.50 0.78
CA PHE A 49 4.66 -10.37 -0.10
C PHE A 49 3.17 -10.18 -0.38
N ASP A 50 2.67 -8.96 -0.15
CA ASP A 50 1.28 -8.61 -0.34
C ASP A 50 0.99 -8.32 -1.81
N PHE A 51 1.01 -9.39 -2.61
CA PHE A 51 0.68 -9.35 -4.03
C PHE A 51 -0.77 -8.86 -4.26
N THR A 52 -1.68 -9.08 -3.30
CA THR A 52 -3.04 -8.54 -3.38
C THR A 52 -3.03 -7.02 -3.39
N THR A 53 -2.32 -6.39 -2.44
CA THR A 53 -2.15 -4.93 -2.41
C THR A 53 -1.45 -4.43 -3.67
N LYS A 54 -0.36 -5.08 -4.10
CA LYS A 54 0.38 -4.69 -5.32
C LYS A 54 -0.56 -4.59 -6.52
N GLY A 55 -1.29 -5.66 -6.82
CA GLY A 55 -2.16 -5.70 -8.00
C GLY A 55 -3.32 -4.71 -7.93
N ILE A 56 -3.99 -4.61 -6.77
CA ILE A 56 -5.09 -3.65 -6.60
C ILE A 56 -4.59 -2.21 -6.71
N LEU A 57 -3.48 -1.88 -6.04
CA LEU A 57 -2.92 -0.53 -6.02
C LEU A 57 -2.47 -0.11 -7.42
N GLN A 58 -1.89 -1.03 -8.19
CA GLN A 58 -1.50 -0.82 -9.58
C GLN A 58 -2.69 -0.42 -10.46
N SER A 59 -3.81 -1.14 -10.37
CA SER A 59 -5.03 -0.77 -11.10
C SER A 59 -5.66 0.52 -10.57
N ALA A 60 -5.68 0.69 -9.25
CA ALA A 60 -6.36 1.81 -8.58
C ALA A 60 -5.79 3.18 -8.97
N VAL A 61 -4.47 3.31 -9.11
CA VAL A 61 -3.84 4.59 -9.49
C VAL A 61 -4.15 5.04 -10.92
N GLY A 62 -4.76 4.16 -11.74
CA GLY A 62 -5.27 4.44 -13.08
C GLY A 62 -6.61 5.18 -13.12
N GLY A 63 -7.05 5.78 -12.01
CA GLY A 63 -8.34 6.48 -11.90
C GLY A 63 -9.46 5.65 -11.26
N GLU A 64 -9.10 4.58 -10.56
CA GLU A 64 -10.02 3.66 -9.90
C GLU A 64 -9.71 3.54 -8.39
N LEU A 65 -9.40 4.67 -7.73
CA LEU A 65 -8.97 4.70 -6.33
C LEU A 65 -10.03 4.20 -5.33
N TRP A 66 -11.29 4.09 -5.76
CA TRP A 66 -12.37 3.42 -5.04
C TRP A 66 -12.06 1.94 -4.74
N ARG A 67 -11.17 1.31 -5.50
CA ARG A 67 -10.70 -0.06 -5.26
C ARG A 67 -9.95 -0.22 -3.94
N LEU A 68 -9.38 0.86 -3.39
CA LEU A 68 -8.54 0.82 -2.18
C LEU A 68 -9.32 0.72 -0.87
N LYS A 69 -10.61 0.38 -0.94
CA LYS A 69 -11.48 0.11 0.20
C LYS A 69 -12.34 -1.10 -0.11
N ASP A 70 -12.27 -2.13 0.71
CA ASP A 70 -13.14 -3.31 0.60
C ASP A 70 -14.56 -3.03 1.13
N SER A 71 -15.45 -4.02 0.99
CA SER A 71 -16.85 -3.92 1.42
C SER A 71 -17.03 -3.72 2.93
N GLN A 72 -16.00 -3.99 3.73
CA GLN A 72 -15.97 -3.81 5.18
C GLN A 72 -15.26 -2.50 5.59
N GLY A 73 -14.88 -1.66 4.62
CA GLY A 73 -14.22 -0.38 4.87
C GLY A 73 -12.73 -0.49 5.19
N LYS A 74 -12.10 -1.65 4.94
CA LYS A 74 -10.68 -1.91 5.21
C LYS A 74 -9.84 -1.83 3.94
N PRO A 75 -8.50 -1.74 4.05
CA PRO A 75 -7.61 -1.98 2.92
C PRO A 75 -7.90 -3.33 2.25
N PRO A 76 -7.90 -3.44 0.91
CA PRO A 76 -8.41 -4.62 0.22
C PRO A 76 -7.37 -5.75 0.07
N GLY A 77 -6.10 -5.51 0.35
CA GLY A 77 -5.04 -6.53 0.28
C GLY A 77 -4.84 -7.32 1.58
N LEU A 78 -3.72 -8.05 1.69
CA LEU A 78 -3.37 -8.79 2.92
C LEU A 78 -3.23 -7.84 4.12
N ILE A 79 -2.76 -6.60 3.91
CA ILE A 79 -2.75 -5.55 4.94
C ILE A 79 -4.12 -5.27 5.59
N GLY A 80 -5.22 -5.61 4.94
CA GLY A 80 -6.56 -5.44 5.50
C GLY A 80 -6.97 -6.50 6.53
N ILE A 81 -6.34 -7.67 6.48
CA ILE A 81 -6.76 -8.86 7.24
C ILE A 81 -5.65 -9.44 8.12
N MET A 82 -4.37 -9.26 7.75
CA MET A 82 -3.20 -9.75 8.47
C MET A 82 -2.00 -8.80 8.33
N PRO A 83 -2.14 -7.51 8.73
CA PRO A 83 -1.14 -6.47 8.45
C PRO A 83 0.24 -6.76 9.05
N GLY A 84 0.32 -7.40 10.21
CA GLY A 84 1.60 -7.77 10.83
C GLY A 84 2.45 -8.74 10.00
N ASN A 85 1.82 -9.48 9.08
CA ASN A 85 2.48 -10.48 8.23
C ASN A 85 2.51 -10.07 6.74
N ALA A 86 2.12 -8.84 6.41
CA ALA A 86 2.07 -8.34 5.05
C ALA A 86 3.32 -7.50 4.71
N VAL A 87 4.08 -7.93 3.70
CA VAL A 87 5.19 -7.16 3.14
C VAL A 87 4.69 -6.45 1.88
N THR A 88 4.37 -5.18 1.99
CA THR A 88 3.86 -4.38 0.87
C THR A 88 5.00 -3.88 -0.01
N PHE A 89 4.77 -3.74 -1.32
CA PHE A 89 5.80 -3.31 -2.25
C PHE A 89 5.16 -2.65 -3.49
N VAL A 90 5.94 -1.83 -4.20
CA VAL A 90 5.48 -1.18 -5.45
C VAL A 90 5.86 -2.00 -6.67
N ASP A 91 7.08 -2.49 -6.75
CA ASP A 91 7.58 -3.42 -7.77
C ASP A 91 8.71 -4.28 -7.19
N ASN A 92 9.04 -5.37 -7.88
CA ASN A 92 10.22 -6.16 -7.66
C ASN A 92 10.95 -6.42 -9.00
N HIS A 93 11.98 -7.26 -8.97
CA HIS A 93 12.81 -7.58 -10.14
C HIS A 93 12.09 -8.38 -11.23
N ASP A 94 10.96 -9.01 -10.93
CA ASP A 94 10.12 -9.75 -11.88
C ASP A 94 8.95 -8.92 -12.39
N THR A 95 8.32 -8.10 -11.53
CA THR A 95 7.18 -7.28 -11.94
C THR A 95 7.55 -6.15 -12.89
N ILE A 96 8.81 -5.71 -12.97
CA ILE A 96 9.23 -4.55 -13.80
C ILE A 96 9.84 -4.91 -15.18
N ARG A 97 9.84 -6.18 -15.58
CA ARG A 97 10.44 -6.64 -16.86
C ARG A 97 9.68 -6.11 -18.11
N PRO A 98 10.19 -6.24 -19.35
CA PRO A 98 9.40 -5.90 -20.54
C PRO A 98 8.12 -6.75 -20.65
N ASN A 99 6.98 -6.14 -21.06
CA ASN A 99 5.63 -6.78 -21.11
C ASN A 99 5.16 -7.39 -19.78
N SER A 100 5.49 -6.75 -18.66
CA SER A 100 5.28 -7.27 -17.31
C SER A 100 4.12 -6.60 -16.56
N TRP A 101 4.05 -6.93 -15.27
CA TRP A 101 3.10 -6.41 -14.29
C TRP A 101 3.65 -5.19 -13.54
N ALA A 102 4.25 -4.25 -14.30
CA ALA A 102 4.92 -3.09 -13.75
C ALA A 102 3.92 -2.07 -13.21
N PHE A 103 4.28 -1.38 -12.13
CA PHE A 103 3.48 -0.24 -11.66
C PHE A 103 3.49 0.89 -12.71
N PRO A 104 2.38 1.62 -12.94
CA PRO A 104 2.37 2.75 -13.85
C PRO A 104 3.50 3.73 -13.54
N SER A 105 4.43 3.88 -14.48
CA SER A 105 5.72 4.54 -14.25
C SER A 105 5.58 5.99 -13.78
N ASP A 106 4.55 6.71 -14.24
CA ASP A 106 4.21 8.08 -13.87
C ASP A 106 3.52 8.18 -12.50
N LYS A 107 3.09 7.06 -11.91
CA LYS A 107 2.37 6.99 -10.63
C LYS A 107 3.12 6.24 -9.52
N VAL A 108 4.35 5.78 -9.74
CA VAL A 108 5.17 5.02 -8.77
C VAL A 108 5.23 5.70 -7.40
N LEU A 109 5.37 7.03 -7.36
CA LEU A 109 5.41 7.76 -6.10
C LEU A 109 4.09 7.66 -5.32
N LEU A 110 2.94 7.59 -5.98
CA LEU A 110 1.65 7.35 -5.31
C LEU A 110 1.62 5.99 -4.61
N GLY A 111 2.21 4.98 -5.24
CA GLY A 111 2.41 3.65 -4.63
C GLY A 111 3.24 3.74 -3.35
N TYR A 112 4.33 4.50 -3.38
CA TYR A 112 5.17 4.73 -2.20
C TYR A 112 4.48 5.53 -1.10
N VAL A 113 3.71 6.56 -1.44
CA VAL A 113 2.91 7.30 -0.44
C VAL A 113 1.96 6.33 0.26
N TYR A 114 1.31 5.42 -0.48
CA TYR A 114 0.44 4.40 0.11
C TYR A 114 1.21 3.45 1.05
N ILE A 115 2.20 2.70 0.55
CA ILE A 115 2.83 1.63 1.35
C ILE A 115 3.67 2.17 2.53
N LEU A 116 4.24 3.39 2.41
CA LEU A 116 5.08 3.96 3.46
C LEU A 116 4.26 4.61 4.59
N THR A 117 3.00 4.99 4.35
CA THR A 117 2.13 5.51 5.41
C THR A 117 1.20 4.46 6.00
N HIS A 118 0.95 3.34 5.31
CA HIS A 118 0.02 2.29 5.74
C HIS A 118 0.67 1.23 6.65
N PRO A 119 -0.12 0.35 7.28
CA PRO A 119 0.37 -0.85 7.97
C PRO A 119 1.06 -1.83 7.02
N GLY A 120 1.57 -2.92 7.56
CA GLY A 120 2.49 -3.81 6.87
C GLY A 120 3.94 -3.34 6.96
N THR A 121 4.81 -4.16 6.39
CA THR A 121 6.25 -3.92 6.30
C THR A 121 6.58 -3.50 4.87
N PRO A 122 6.75 -2.19 4.58
CA PRO A 122 6.99 -1.74 3.22
C PRO A 122 8.39 -2.13 2.73
N CYS A 123 8.46 -2.71 1.54
CA CYS A 123 9.68 -3.04 0.82
C CYS A 123 9.93 -2.02 -0.31
N ILE A 124 11.08 -1.35 -0.26
CA ILE A 124 11.48 -0.34 -1.25
C ILE A 124 12.30 -1.03 -2.34
N PHE A 125 11.95 -0.77 -3.60
CA PHE A 125 12.63 -1.35 -4.75
C PHE A 125 13.86 -0.52 -5.10
N TYR A 126 14.97 -1.19 -5.40
CA TYR A 126 16.27 -0.56 -5.62
C TYR A 126 16.24 0.48 -6.73
N SER A 127 15.76 0.13 -7.93
CA SER A 127 15.77 1.04 -9.08
C SER A 127 14.94 2.30 -8.83
N HIS A 128 13.78 2.17 -8.18
CA HIS A 128 12.98 3.33 -7.79
C HIS A 128 13.75 4.26 -6.85
N TYR A 129 14.44 3.70 -5.87
CA TYR A 129 15.16 4.47 -4.86
C TYR A 129 16.47 5.09 -5.38
N ILE A 130 17.26 4.36 -6.15
CA ILE A 130 18.61 4.77 -6.57
C ILE A 130 18.64 5.37 -7.97
N GLU A 131 17.85 4.84 -8.91
CA GLU A 131 18.02 5.12 -10.35
C GLU A 131 16.95 6.09 -10.89
N TRP A 132 15.74 6.08 -10.34
CA TRP A 132 14.59 6.85 -10.85
C TRP A 132 14.44 8.23 -10.22
N GLY A 133 15.43 8.67 -9.43
CA GLY A 133 15.39 9.99 -8.78
C GLY A 133 14.35 10.14 -7.67
N LEU A 134 13.77 9.05 -7.16
CA LEU A 134 12.76 9.09 -6.09
C LEU A 134 13.36 9.02 -4.68
N LYS A 135 14.69 8.96 -4.55
CA LYS A 135 15.40 8.86 -3.26
C LYS A 135 14.86 9.84 -2.23
N ASP A 136 14.88 11.13 -2.53
CA ASP A 136 14.51 12.18 -1.57
C ASP A 136 13.04 12.08 -1.15
N SER A 137 12.16 11.77 -2.10
CA SER A 137 10.72 11.60 -1.86
C SER A 137 10.44 10.39 -0.96
N ILE A 138 11.07 9.24 -1.26
CA ILE A 138 10.96 8.01 -0.47
C ILE A 138 11.57 8.20 0.92
N SER A 139 12.76 8.80 1.03
CA SER A 139 13.40 9.09 2.32
C SER A 139 12.54 10.01 3.19
N LYS A 140 11.88 11.03 2.61
CA LYS A 140 10.93 11.88 3.34
C LYS A 140 9.77 11.07 3.90
N LEU A 141 9.13 10.22 3.08
CA LEU A 141 8.02 9.35 3.48
C LEU A 141 8.44 8.38 4.60
N VAL A 142 9.61 7.76 4.49
CA VAL A 142 10.20 6.91 5.56
C VAL A 142 10.40 7.72 6.84
N ALA A 143 10.90 8.95 6.75
CA ALA A 143 11.04 9.81 7.92
C ALA A 143 9.69 10.16 8.55
N ILE A 144 8.60 10.33 7.77
CA ILE A 144 7.25 10.54 8.30
C ILE A 144 6.79 9.30 9.06
N ARG A 145 6.92 8.13 8.42
CA ARG A 145 6.58 6.84 9.01
C ARG A 145 7.25 6.65 10.38
N ASN A 146 8.57 6.83 10.42
CA ASN A 146 9.39 6.59 11.59
C ASN A 146 9.06 7.55 12.74
N ARG A 147 8.97 8.87 12.48
CA ARG A 147 8.75 9.86 13.54
C ARG A 147 7.34 9.81 14.15
N ASN A 148 6.36 9.27 13.41
CA ASN A 148 5.01 9.02 13.92
C ASN A 148 4.86 7.63 14.55
N GLY A 149 5.90 6.78 14.48
CA GLY A 149 5.86 5.41 14.99
C GLY A 149 4.82 4.55 14.26
N ILE A 150 4.63 4.76 12.95
CA ILE A 150 3.76 3.91 12.14
C ILE A 150 4.45 2.57 11.92
N GLY A 151 3.80 1.51 12.39
CA GLY A 151 4.32 0.14 12.39
C GLY A 151 3.52 -0.81 11.49
N SER A 152 3.92 -2.07 11.47
CA SER A 152 3.26 -3.09 10.65
C SER A 152 1.83 -3.40 11.08
N THR A 153 1.47 -3.14 12.35
CA THR A 153 0.12 -3.37 12.89
C THR A 153 -0.64 -2.08 13.19
N SER A 154 -0.20 -0.94 12.63
CA SER A 154 -0.92 0.32 12.77
C SER A 154 -2.37 0.18 12.28
N SER A 155 -3.25 1.00 12.81
CA SER A 155 -4.66 1.08 12.42
C SER A 155 -4.85 1.99 11.20
N VAL A 156 -5.84 1.67 10.35
CA VAL A 156 -6.23 2.48 9.19
C VAL A 156 -7.72 2.79 9.27
N MET A 157 -8.05 4.07 9.10
CA MET A 157 -9.41 4.55 8.88
C MET A 157 -9.48 5.21 7.51
N ILE A 158 -10.15 4.54 6.55
CA ILE A 158 -10.35 5.08 5.21
C ILE A 158 -11.49 6.10 5.27
N LYS A 159 -11.18 7.37 4.97
CA LYS A 159 -12.14 8.48 5.02
C LYS A 159 -12.79 8.75 3.66
N ALA A 160 -12.10 8.46 2.57
CA ALA A 160 -12.63 8.56 1.21
C ALA A 160 -11.97 7.52 0.29
N ALA A 161 -12.76 6.95 -0.62
CA ALA A 161 -12.33 6.05 -1.67
C ALA A 161 -13.28 6.23 -2.87
N GLU A 162 -12.89 7.10 -3.78
CA GLU A 162 -13.61 7.52 -5.00
C GLU A 162 -12.67 7.32 -6.20
N ALA A 163 -13.10 7.59 -7.45
CA ALA A 163 -12.23 7.45 -8.63
C ALA A 163 -10.92 8.26 -8.55
N GLU A 164 -11.02 9.51 -8.10
CA GLU A 164 -9.91 10.47 -8.10
C GLU A 164 -9.40 10.84 -6.70
N LEU A 165 -9.87 10.15 -5.66
CA LEU A 165 -9.50 10.41 -4.28
C LEU A 165 -9.47 9.11 -3.47
N TYR A 166 -8.30 8.81 -2.92
CA TYR A 166 -8.18 7.96 -1.75
C TYR A 166 -7.61 8.80 -0.61
N LEU A 167 -8.25 8.75 0.57
CA LEU A 167 -7.79 9.44 1.77
C LEU A 167 -7.95 8.54 2.99
N ALA A 168 -6.86 8.34 3.72
CA ALA A 168 -6.81 7.48 4.90
C ALA A 168 -6.09 8.14 6.07
N MET A 169 -6.55 7.83 7.28
CA MET A 169 -5.91 8.21 8.55
C MET A 169 -5.27 6.96 9.16
N ILE A 170 -4.02 7.08 9.59
CA ILE A 170 -3.23 6.00 10.16
C ILE A 170 -2.84 6.37 11.60
N ASP A 171 -3.20 5.50 12.54
CA ASP A 171 -3.01 5.65 14.00
C ASP A 171 -3.49 6.99 14.58
N GLU A 172 -4.44 7.66 13.92
CA GLU A 172 -4.86 9.02 14.25
C GLU A 172 -3.70 10.03 14.31
N LYS A 173 -2.56 9.73 13.66
CA LYS A 173 -1.33 10.54 13.66
C LYS A 173 -0.98 11.07 12.28
N VAL A 174 -1.20 10.26 11.25
CA VAL A 174 -0.91 10.61 9.86
C VAL A 174 -2.19 10.57 9.05
N ILE A 175 -2.42 11.56 8.20
CA ILE A 175 -3.40 11.47 7.11
C ILE A 175 -2.63 11.50 5.80
N MET A 176 -3.04 10.69 4.84
CA MET A 176 -2.51 10.73 3.49
C MET A 176 -3.65 10.81 2.48
N LYS A 177 -3.38 11.44 1.34
CA LYS A 177 -4.21 11.29 0.14
C LYS A 177 -3.37 10.89 -1.07
N ILE A 178 -3.99 10.18 -2.01
CA ILE A 178 -3.54 10.04 -3.40
C ILE A 178 -4.72 10.30 -4.35
N GLY A 179 -4.40 10.72 -5.57
CA GLY A 179 -5.37 11.06 -6.62
C GLY A 179 -5.47 12.57 -6.89
N PRO A 180 -5.95 12.95 -8.08
CA PRO A 180 -5.88 14.34 -8.56
C PRO A 180 -6.90 15.28 -7.89
N LYS A 181 -7.92 14.76 -7.19
CA LYS A 181 -8.96 15.59 -6.56
C LYS A 181 -8.35 16.57 -5.54
N LEU A 182 -8.47 17.87 -5.81
CA LEU A 182 -7.89 18.94 -4.97
C LEU A 182 -8.81 19.30 -3.79
N ASP A 183 -10.11 19.41 -4.05
CA ASP A 183 -11.10 19.70 -3.00
C ASP A 183 -11.42 18.44 -2.20
N ILE A 184 -10.92 18.44 -0.97
CA ILE A 184 -11.13 17.37 0.03
C ILE A 184 -12.03 17.85 1.18
N GLY A 185 -12.67 19.02 1.06
CA GLY A 185 -13.59 19.59 2.05
C GLY A 185 -13.03 19.58 3.47
N THR A 186 -13.79 18.99 4.40
CA THR A 186 -13.43 18.88 5.83
C THR A 186 -12.81 17.53 6.21
N LEU A 187 -12.34 16.75 5.22
CA LEU A 187 -11.78 15.41 5.46
C LEU A 187 -10.45 15.46 6.25
N VAL A 188 -9.72 16.57 6.22
CA VAL A 188 -8.52 16.77 7.06
C VAL A 188 -8.88 17.70 8.23
N PRO A 189 -8.86 17.22 9.48
CA PRO A 189 -9.16 18.05 10.64
C PRO A 189 -8.13 19.18 10.84
N PRO A 190 -8.50 20.33 11.44
CA PRO A 190 -7.61 21.49 11.60
C PRO A 190 -6.35 21.24 12.46
N ASN A 191 -6.33 20.18 13.27
CA ASN A 191 -5.17 19.81 14.09
C ASN A 191 -4.13 18.99 13.33
N PHE A 192 -4.31 18.76 12.03
CA PHE A 192 -3.31 18.16 11.14
C PHE A 192 -2.62 19.23 10.29
N VAL A 193 -1.30 19.10 10.10
CA VAL A 193 -0.46 20.04 9.35
C VAL A 193 0.14 19.33 8.16
N LEU A 194 0.18 20.01 7.02
CA LEU A 194 0.79 19.49 5.79
C LEU A 194 2.29 19.25 6.03
N ALA A 195 2.70 18.00 5.90
CA ALA A 195 4.07 17.55 6.11
C ALA A 195 4.82 17.35 4.80
N TYR A 196 4.13 16.85 3.78
CA TYR A 196 4.71 16.58 2.47
C TYR A 196 3.63 16.52 1.38
N SER A 197 3.89 17.06 0.20
CA SER A 197 2.98 16.99 -0.95
C SER A 197 3.73 17.01 -2.27
N GLY A 198 3.06 16.56 -3.31
CA GLY A 198 3.54 16.60 -4.69
C GLY A 198 2.39 16.40 -5.66
N LEU A 199 2.71 16.01 -6.90
CA LEU A 199 1.71 15.72 -7.91
C LEU A 199 0.77 14.60 -7.42
N ASP A 200 -0.52 14.91 -7.32
CA ASP A 200 -1.60 14.00 -6.93
C ASP A 200 -1.47 13.34 -5.54
N PHE A 201 -0.66 13.86 -4.62
CA PHE A 201 -0.62 13.36 -3.24
C PHE A 201 -0.34 14.46 -2.20
N ALA A 202 -0.77 14.20 -0.97
CA ALA A 202 -0.40 14.98 0.19
C ALA A 202 -0.43 14.11 1.46
N VAL A 203 0.43 14.46 2.41
CA VAL A 203 0.57 13.79 3.72
C VAL A 203 0.57 14.86 4.79
N TRP A 204 -0.25 14.64 5.82
CA TRP A 204 -0.38 15.50 6.99
C TRP A 204 -0.04 14.74 8.26
N GLU A 205 0.47 15.46 9.25
CA GLU A 205 0.77 14.94 10.58
C GLU A 205 -0.05 15.69 11.62
N LYS A 206 -0.51 14.99 12.65
CA LYS A 206 -1.15 15.60 13.80
C LYS A 206 -0.13 16.45 14.56
N LYS A 207 -0.51 17.67 14.94
CA LYS A 207 0.30 18.53 15.83
C LYS A 207 0.47 17.93 17.21
#